data_AF-A0A7S2A213-F1
#
_entry.id   AF-A0A7S2A213-F1
#
_cell.length_a   1.000
_cell.length_b   1.000
_cell.length_c   1.000
_cell.angle_alpha   90.00
_cell.angle_beta   90.00
_cell.angle_gamma   90.00
#
_symmetry.space_group_name_H-M   'P 1'
#
loop_
_entity.id
_entity.type
_entity.pdbx_description
1 polymer ?
#
loop_
_entity_poly.entity_id
_entity_poly.type
_entity_poly.pdbx_seq_one_letter_code
_entity_poly.pdbx_strand_id
1 'polypeptide(L)'
;MAAVLCDFVSDLCKNSCNVVGKIVCLPCRACGLVTRELGDIFSSPFCAYLSVALGLNLPSIVFGIKAAVSGDDCQDVLQWMLVNAAFCAVNMAAAVYITNAIQKGRGETVTVNKLEDGTYYEASAVTTGPGGDTSRENSMKRIKQILCYDPIVACYIVVGVGYLIWQSVGMSRWVAAGGCSSSSNMLYSLICNWLFISLGATSFVCSVCCMKL
;
A
#
# COMPACT_ATOMS: atom_id res chain seq x y z
N MET A 1 -20.73 -0.46 17.79
CA MET A 1 -19.47 -1.16 18.11
C MET A 1 -18.38 -0.93 17.06
N ALA A 2 -18.68 -0.98 15.74
CA ALA A 2 -17.68 -0.70 14.70
C ALA A 2 -17.02 0.70 14.80
N ALA A 3 -17.78 1.75 15.16
CA ALA A 3 -17.24 3.10 15.33
C ALA A 3 -16.21 3.20 16.47
N VAL A 4 -16.52 2.64 17.66
CA VAL A 4 -15.58 2.60 18.80
C VAL A 4 -14.32 1.80 18.47
N LEU A 5 -14.45 0.72 17.70
CA LEU A 5 -13.30 -0.06 17.24
C LEU A 5 -12.46 0.74 16.24
N CYS A 6 -13.09 1.50 15.35
CA CYS A 6 -12.38 2.36 14.40
C CYS A 6 -11.70 3.54 15.09
N ASP A 7 -12.30 4.14 16.11
CA ASP A 7 -11.68 5.22 16.91
C ASP A 7 -10.48 4.67 17.68
N PHE A 8 -10.64 3.51 18.34
CA PHE A 8 -9.53 2.85 19.04
C PHE A 8 -8.40 2.44 18.10
N VAL A 9 -8.73 1.85 16.94
CA VAL A 9 -7.73 1.48 15.92
C VAL A 9 -7.11 2.73 15.30
N SER A 10 -7.87 3.81 15.10
CA SER A 10 -7.37 5.09 14.59
C SER A 10 -6.37 5.71 15.58
N ASP A 11 -6.68 5.73 16.88
CA ASP A 11 -5.79 6.28 17.90
C ASP A 11 -4.56 5.40 18.12
N LEU A 12 -4.72 4.07 18.09
CA LEU A 12 -3.58 3.15 18.03
C LEU A 12 -2.75 3.40 16.77
N CYS A 13 -3.37 3.57 15.61
CA CYS A 13 -2.66 3.81 14.36
C CYS A 13 -1.95 5.16 14.40
N LYS A 14 -2.53 6.25 14.91
CA LYS A 14 -1.84 7.56 15.00
C LYS A 14 -0.57 7.49 15.85
N ASN A 15 -0.66 6.87 17.02
CA ASN A 15 0.49 6.73 17.92
C ASN A 15 1.53 5.73 17.36
N SER A 16 1.06 4.60 16.82
CA SER A 16 1.92 3.57 16.25
C SER A 16 2.57 4.03 14.95
N CYS A 17 1.86 4.72 14.07
CA CYS A 17 2.39 5.23 12.80
C CYS A 17 3.44 6.31 12.99
N ASN A 18 3.33 7.13 14.02
CA ASN A 18 4.37 8.10 14.33
C ASN A 18 5.66 7.42 14.80
N VAL A 19 5.54 6.29 15.51
CA VAL A 19 6.69 5.48 15.97
C VAL A 19 7.25 4.59 14.86
N VAL A 20 6.39 3.81 14.20
CA VAL A 20 6.72 2.93 13.07
C VAL A 20 7.23 3.74 11.89
N GLY A 21 6.63 4.89 11.58
CA GLY A 21 7.12 5.80 10.56
C GLY A 21 8.55 6.26 10.86
N LYS A 22 8.89 6.57 12.11
CA LYS A 22 10.27 6.88 12.52
C LYS A 22 11.21 5.68 12.35
N ILE A 23 10.77 4.46 12.67
CA ILE A 23 11.58 3.22 12.57
C ILE A 23 11.77 2.77 11.13
N VAL A 24 10.72 2.75 10.32
CA VAL A 24 10.73 2.32 8.92
C VAL A 24 11.43 3.37 8.04
N CYS A 25 11.31 4.66 8.37
CA CYS A 25 12.02 5.71 7.64
C CYS A 25 13.48 5.85 8.07
N LEU A 26 13.96 5.23 9.15
CA LEU A 26 15.38 5.32 9.57
C LEU A 26 16.36 4.86 8.48
N PRO A 27 16.24 3.66 7.88
CA PRO A 27 17.13 3.24 6.80
C PRO A 27 17.01 4.15 5.56
N CYS A 28 15.80 4.57 5.22
CA CYS A 28 15.59 5.43 4.06
C CYS A 28 16.12 6.87 4.28
N ARG A 29 16.08 7.37 5.53
CA ARG A 29 16.64 8.66 5.95
C ARG A 29 18.17 8.61 6.01
N ALA A 30 18.74 7.48 6.39
CA ALA A 30 20.18 7.24 6.31
C ALA A 30 20.68 7.22 4.84
N CYS A 31 19.85 6.73 3.91
CA CYS A 31 20.14 6.77 2.48
C CYS A 31 19.81 8.10 1.78
N GLY A 32 19.30 9.11 2.49
CA GLY A 32 18.93 10.42 1.91
C GLY A 32 17.77 10.38 0.90
N LEU A 33 17.09 9.24 0.77
CA LEU A 33 16.01 9.01 -0.21
C LEU A 33 14.62 9.43 0.30
N VAL A 34 14.48 9.73 1.60
CA VAL A 34 13.20 10.15 2.18
C VAL A 34 12.98 11.64 1.96
N THR A 35 12.12 11.96 0.99
CA THR A 35 11.50 13.28 0.86
C THR A 35 10.49 13.50 2.00
N ARG A 36 10.27 14.76 2.39
CA ARG A 36 9.23 15.14 3.39
C ARG A 36 7.86 14.51 3.10
N GLU A 37 7.56 14.24 1.82
CA GLU A 37 6.32 13.64 1.35
C GLU A 37 6.02 12.25 1.95
N LEU A 38 7.04 11.42 2.22
CA LEU A 38 6.81 10.11 2.85
C LEU A 38 6.31 10.26 4.29
N GLY A 39 6.76 11.29 5.02
CA GLY A 39 6.30 11.56 6.38
C GLY A 39 4.81 11.93 6.43
N ASP A 40 4.34 12.68 5.44
CA ASP A 40 2.93 13.05 5.31
C ASP A 40 2.08 11.83 4.91
N ILE A 41 2.63 10.95 4.06
CA ILE A 41 1.99 9.69 3.68
C ILE A 41 1.81 8.75 4.89
N PHE A 42 2.81 8.64 5.78
CA PHE A 42 2.69 7.86 7.02
C PHE A 42 1.83 8.52 8.10
N SER A 43 1.48 9.80 7.95
CA SER A 43 0.50 10.48 8.80
C SER A 43 -0.94 10.30 8.30
N SER A 44 -1.11 9.61 7.16
CA SER A 44 -2.41 9.40 6.53
C SER A 44 -3.16 8.18 7.09
N PRO A 45 -4.50 8.09 6.90
CA PRO A 45 -5.28 6.91 7.30
C PRO A 45 -4.85 5.61 6.61
N PHE A 46 -3.99 5.68 5.59
CA PHE A 46 -3.41 4.55 4.87
C PHE A 46 -2.06 4.08 5.42
N CYS A 47 -1.55 4.70 6.48
CA CYS A 47 -0.27 4.32 7.06
C CYS A 47 -0.21 2.83 7.44
N ALA A 48 -1.28 2.28 8.02
CA ALA A 48 -1.33 0.85 8.37
C ALA A 48 -1.16 -0.03 7.13
N TYR A 49 -1.90 0.26 6.05
CA TYR A 49 -1.80 -0.44 4.77
C TYR A 49 -0.38 -0.34 4.18
N LEU A 50 0.21 0.85 4.14
CA LEU A 50 1.56 1.05 3.63
C LEU A 50 2.62 0.37 4.48
N SER A 51 2.48 0.39 5.80
CA SER A 51 3.42 -0.28 6.71
C SER A 51 3.40 -1.80 6.49
N VAL A 52 2.22 -2.38 6.32
CA VAL A 52 2.05 -3.80 5.99
C VAL A 52 2.63 -4.10 4.60
N ALA A 53 2.34 -3.27 3.60
CA ALA A 53 2.83 -3.45 2.24
C ALA A 53 4.36 -3.37 2.15
N LEU A 54 4.96 -2.34 2.73
CA LEU A 54 6.41 -2.17 2.69
C LEU A 54 7.11 -3.20 3.60
N GLY A 55 6.60 -3.40 4.82
CA GLY A 55 7.23 -4.25 5.82
C GLY A 55 7.24 -5.74 5.45
N LEU A 56 6.18 -6.25 4.83
CA LEU A 56 6.09 -7.68 4.49
C LEU A 56 6.66 -8.02 3.11
N ASN A 57 6.72 -7.06 2.16
CA ASN A 57 7.33 -7.30 0.85
C ASN A 57 8.85 -7.09 0.86
N LEU A 58 9.39 -6.27 1.78
CA LEU A 58 10.84 -5.98 1.83
C LEU A 58 11.72 -7.21 2.09
N PRO A 59 11.40 -8.12 3.04
CA PRO A 59 12.21 -9.32 3.28
C PRO A 59 12.39 -10.18 2.02
N SER A 60 11.32 -10.36 1.25
CA SER A 60 11.33 -11.12 0.00
C SER A 60 12.29 -10.54 -1.04
N ILE A 61 12.37 -9.21 -1.15
CA ILE A 61 13.33 -8.52 -2.02
C ILE A 61 14.76 -8.75 -1.53
N VAL A 62 15.01 -8.56 -0.23
CA VAL A 62 16.34 -8.74 0.38
C VAL A 62 16.83 -10.17 0.20
N PHE A 63 15.98 -11.17 0.42
CA PHE A 63 16.33 -12.57 0.23
C PHE A 63 16.56 -12.92 -1.24
N GLY A 64 15.77 -12.37 -2.17
CA GLY A 64 15.99 -12.56 -3.60
C GLY A 64 17.34 -12.01 -4.07
N ILE A 65 17.70 -10.80 -3.63
CA ILE A 65 19.02 -10.19 -3.93
C ILE A 65 20.14 -11.01 -3.31
N LYS A 66 19.99 -11.43 -2.03
CA LYS A 66 20.99 -12.25 -1.35
C LYS A 66 21.22 -13.56 -2.10
N ALA A 67 20.15 -14.26 -2.50
CA ALA A 67 20.26 -15.50 -3.26
C ALA A 67 20.99 -15.29 -4.61
N ALA A 68 20.73 -14.17 -5.29
CA ALA A 68 21.40 -13.84 -6.54
C ALA A 68 22.90 -13.56 -6.39
N VAL A 69 23.31 -12.96 -5.26
CA VAL A 69 24.73 -12.65 -4.98
C VAL A 69 25.47 -13.86 -4.44
N SER A 70 24.82 -14.72 -3.66
CA SER A 70 25.44 -15.90 -3.05
C SER A 70 25.77 -17.01 -4.05
N GLY A 71 25.17 -17.02 -5.24
CA GLY A 71 25.46 -18.00 -6.29
C GLY A 71 25.04 -19.42 -5.94
N ASP A 72 23.95 -19.60 -5.19
CA ASP A 72 23.43 -20.93 -4.82
C ASP A 72 23.08 -21.76 -6.07
N ASP A 73 23.45 -23.04 -6.08
CA ASP A 73 23.31 -23.97 -7.22
C ASP A 73 21.86 -24.34 -7.57
N CYS A 74 20.88 -23.92 -6.77
CA CYS A 74 19.46 -24.21 -7.00
C CYS A 74 18.80 -23.17 -7.91
N GLN A 75 19.04 -23.29 -9.22
CA GLN A 75 18.54 -22.37 -10.25
C GLN A 75 17.01 -22.18 -10.21
N ASP A 76 16.24 -23.24 -9.95
CA ASP A 76 14.77 -23.17 -9.88
C ASP A 76 14.25 -22.32 -8.71
N VAL A 77 14.96 -22.37 -7.57
CA VAL A 77 14.66 -21.58 -6.37
C VAL A 77 15.05 -20.13 -6.62
N LEU A 78 16.25 -19.91 -7.19
CA LEU A 78 16.74 -18.57 -7.52
C LEU A 78 15.79 -17.85 -8.48
N GLN A 79 15.38 -18.51 -9.57
CA GLN A 79 14.44 -17.93 -10.53
C GLN A 79 13.11 -17.60 -9.87
N TRP A 80 12.61 -18.47 -8.97
CA TRP A 80 11.38 -18.19 -8.25
C TRP A 80 11.50 -16.96 -7.34
N MET A 81 12.59 -16.85 -6.58
CA MET A 81 12.84 -15.73 -5.66
C MET A 81 13.03 -14.40 -6.39
N LEU A 82 13.69 -14.39 -7.55
CA LEU A 82 13.87 -13.18 -8.35
C LEU A 82 12.55 -12.64 -8.91
N VAL A 83 11.73 -13.52 -9.50
CA VAL A 83 10.40 -13.13 -9.99
C VAL A 83 9.52 -12.70 -8.82
N ASN A 84 9.61 -13.39 -7.67
CA ASN A 84 8.90 -13.00 -6.47
C ASN A 84 9.31 -11.61 -5.96
N ALA A 85 10.60 -11.30 -5.94
CA ALA A 85 11.11 -9.99 -5.58
C ALA A 85 10.58 -8.88 -6.51
N ALA A 86 10.47 -9.15 -7.82
CA ALA A 86 9.88 -8.22 -8.78
C ALA A 86 8.40 -7.95 -8.47
N PHE A 87 7.60 -8.99 -8.21
CA PHE A 87 6.21 -8.80 -7.78
C PHE A 87 6.09 -8.02 -6.47
N CYS A 88 6.94 -8.30 -5.48
CA CYS A 88 7.00 -7.55 -4.23
C CYS A 88 7.27 -6.06 -4.46
N ALA A 89 8.22 -5.73 -5.35
CA ALA A 89 8.49 -4.35 -5.72
C ALA A 89 7.30 -3.67 -6.41
N VAL A 90 6.61 -4.37 -7.32
CA VAL A 90 5.39 -3.87 -7.97
C VAL A 90 4.27 -3.66 -6.95
N ASN A 91 4.07 -4.58 -6.00
CA ASN A 91 3.08 -4.44 -4.92
C ASN A 91 3.37 -3.22 -4.03
N MET A 92 4.65 -2.99 -3.68
CA MET A 92 5.05 -1.81 -2.92
C MET A 92 4.80 -0.51 -3.70
N ALA A 93 5.17 -0.47 -4.99
CA ALA A 93 4.93 0.68 -5.86
C ALA A 93 3.43 0.98 -6.03
N ALA A 94 2.62 -0.07 -6.23
CA ALA A 94 1.17 0.06 -6.35
C ALA A 94 0.52 0.56 -5.06
N ALA A 95 0.97 0.07 -3.89
CA ALA A 95 0.46 0.53 -2.60
C ALA A 95 0.71 2.05 -2.39
N VAL A 96 1.90 2.51 -2.75
CA VAL A 96 2.26 3.94 -2.72
C VAL A 96 1.42 4.72 -3.73
N TYR A 97 1.29 4.23 -4.97
CA TYR A 97 0.48 4.86 -6.01
C TYR A 97 -0.98 5.04 -5.58
N ILE A 98 -1.63 3.97 -5.10
CA ILE A 98 -3.04 3.99 -4.69
C ILE A 98 -3.24 4.98 -3.54
N THR A 99 -2.33 4.98 -2.55
CA THR A 99 -2.42 5.90 -1.42
C THR A 99 -2.27 7.35 -1.89
N ASN A 100 -1.31 7.63 -2.78
CA ASN A 100 -1.10 8.96 -3.35
C ASN A 100 -2.28 9.41 -4.23
N ALA A 101 -2.86 8.51 -5.03
CA ALA A 101 -4.02 8.82 -5.87
C ALA A 101 -5.24 9.18 -5.03
N ILE A 102 -5.48 8.46 -3.93
CA ILE A 102 -6.59 8.76 -3.00
C ILE A 102 -6.35 10.09 -2.27
N GLN A 103 -5.11 10.36 -1.84
CA GLN A 103 -4.76 11.62 -1.16
C GLN A 103 -4.83 12.85 -2.08
N LYS A 104 -4.27 12.77 -3.29
CA LYS A 104 -4.35 13.86 -4.28
C LYS A 104 -5.78 14.22 -4.60
N GLY A 105 -6.66 13.22 -4.64
CA GLY A 105 -8.07 13.48 -4.75
C GLY A 105 -8.54 14.48 -3.70
N ARG A 106 -8.25 14.23 -2.42
CA ARG A 106 -8.75 15.03 -1.29
C ARG A 106 -8.49 16.54 -1.38
N GLY A 107 -7.44 16.97 -2.08
CA GLY A 107 -7.05 18.39 -2.20
C GLY A 107 -7.85 19.19 -3.23
N GLU A 108 -8.53 18.55 -4.18
CA GLU A 108 -9.17 19.23 -5.30
C GLU A 108 -10.69 19.24 -5.12
N THR A 109 -11.18 20.18 -4.30
CA THR A 109 -12.62 20.52 -4.23
C THR A 109 -12.79 21.86 -4.93
N VAL A 110 -12.89 21.85 -6.27
CA VAL A 110 -13.17 23.05 -7.06
C VAL A 110 -14.65 23.38 -6.90
N THR A 111 -14.97 24.33 -6.02
CA THR A 111 -16.29 24.93 -5.96
C THR A 111 -16.48 25.84 -7.18
N VAL A 112 -17.11 25.30 -8.23
CA VAL A 112 -17.59 26.13 -9.34
C VAL A 112 -18.85 26.86 -8.87
N ASN A 113 -18.68 28.05 -8.30
CA ASN A 113 -19.81 28.94 -8.08
C ASN A 113 -20.31 29.40 -9.45
N LYS A 114 -21.48 28.91 -9.86
CA LYS A 114 -22.19 29.39 -11.04
C LYS A 114 -22.89 30.70 -10.64
N LEU A 115 -22.31 31.85 -10.99
CA LEU A 115 -23.02 33.13 -10.90
C LEU A 115 -23.96 33.27 -12.10
N GLU A 116 -25.21 33.68 -11.83
CA GLU A 116 -26.23 33.99 -12.84
C GLU A 116 -25.99 35.32 -13.58
N ASP A 117 -24.88 36.02 -13.33
CA ASP A 117 -24.62 37.32 -13.94
C ASP A 117 -23.18 37.39 -14.48
N GLY A 118 -23.05 37.65 -15.78
CA GLY A 118 -21.90 37.31 -16.65
C GLY A 118 -20.57 38.03 -16.39
N THR A 119 -20.05 37.99 -15.15
CA THR A 119 -18.79 38.63 -14.78
C THR A 119 -17.81 37.61 -14.19
N TYR A 120 -16.65 37.45 -14.84
CA TYR A 120 -15.58 36.54 -14.42
C TYR A 120 -14.70 37.20 -13.35
N TYR A 121 -14.56 36.57 -12.18
CA TYR A 121 -13.47 36.88 -11.23
C TYR A 121 -12.72 35.60 -10.85
N GLU A 122 -11.44 35.79 -10.53
CA GLU A 122 -10.42 34.78 -10.23
C GLU A 122 -10.84 33.86 -9.07
N ALA A 123 -10.68 32.55 -9.27
CA ALA A 123 -11.14 31.52 -8.35
C ALA A 123 -10.35 31.53 -7.04
N SER A 124 -10.96 32.06 -5.98
CA SER A 124 -10.42 32.00 -4.63
C SER A 124 -10.86 30.68 -3.97
N ALA A 125 -9.89 29.88 -3.53
CA ALA A 125 -10.14 28.58 -2.91
C ALA A 125 -10.92 28.74 -1.59
N VAL A 126 -12.22 28.43 -1.61
CA VAL A 126 -13.06 28.45 -0.41
C VAL A 126 -12.90 27.12 0.32
N THR A 127 -12.22 27.17 1.46
CA THR A 127 -12.17 26.08 2.44
C THR A 127 -13.55 25.96 3.11
N THR A 128 -14.36 25.00 2.69
CA THR A 128 -15.67 24.74 3.32
C THR A 128 -15.49 24.32 4.79
N GLY A 129 -16.07 25.12 5.68
CA GLY A 129 -16.12 24.87 7.12
C GLY A 129 -17.07 23.72 7.53
N PRO A 130 -17.12 23.41 8.84
CA PRO A 130 -17.68 22.18 9.38
C PRO A 130 -19.20 22.28 9.53
N GLY A 131 -19.94 21.74 8.56
CA GLY A 131 -21.40 21.66 8.66
C GLY A 131 -22.04 21.14 7.39
N GLY A 132 -22.08 19.82 7.22
CA GLY A 132 -22.82 19.21 6.12
C GLY A 132 -22.53 17.72 5.97
N ASP A 133 -23.51 16.88 6.33
CA ASP A 133 -23.48 15.41 6.17
C ASP A 133 -23.25 14.94 4.71
N THR A 134 -23.27 15.85 3.73
CA THR A 134 -22.97 15.56 2.32
C THR A 134 -21.50 15.23 2.03
N SER A 135 -20.57 15.57 2.93
CA SER A 135 -19.13 15.29 2.74
C SER A 135 -18.80 13.78 2.75
N ARG A 136 -19.57 12.98 3.51
CA ARG A 136 -19.37 11.52 3.62
C ARG A 136 -19.74 10.77 2.35
N GLU A 137 -20.85 11.12 1.70
CA GLU A 137 -21.30 10.44 0.47
C GLU A 137 -20.36 10.68 -0.71
N ASN A 138 -19.75 11.85 -0.78
CA ASN A 138 -18.85 12.23 -1.87
C ASN A 138 -17.52 11.45 -1.83
N SER A 139 -17.02 11.13 -0.64
CA SER A 139 -15.75 10.40 -0.47
C SER A 139 -15.82 8.96 -1.00
N MET A 140 -16.91 8.23 -0.73
CA MET A 140 -17.08 6.85 -1.22
C MET A 140 -17.32 6.76 -2.73
N LYS A 141 -18.11 7.68 -3.29
CA LYS A 141 -18.30 7.77 -4.74
C LYS A 141 -16.98 7.95 -5.46
N ARG A 142 -16.09 8.77 -4.90
CA ARG A 142 -14.76 9.01 -5.45
C ARG A 142 -13.83 7.80 -5.35
N ILE A 143 -13.77 7.14 -4.19
CA ILE A 143 -12.95 5.93 -4.03
C ILE A 143 -13.41 4.84 -5.00
N LYS A 144 -14.73 4.66 -5.13
CA LYS A 144 -15.30 3.75 -6.12
C LYS A 144 -14.94 4.18 -7.54
N GLN A 145 -14.96 5.47 -7.85
CA GLN A 145 -14.56 5.98 -9.16
C GLN A 145 -13.09 5.65 -9.47
N ILE A 146 -12.18 5.86 -8.52
CA ILE A 146 -10.77 5.52 -8.70
C ILE A 146 -10.59 4.00 -8.81
N LEU A 147 -11.13 3.20 -7.89
CA LEU A 147 -10.97 1.74 -7.91
C LEU A 147 -11.58 1.06 -9.15
N CYS A 148 -12.70 1.58 -9.67
CA CYS A 148 -13.40 0.95 -10.79
C CYS A 148 -13.01 1.49 -12.17
N TYR A 149 -12.55 2.74 -12.26
CA TYR A 149 -12.29 3.38 -13.56
C TYR A 149 -10.81 3.73 -13.78
N ASP A 150 -9.96 3.60 -12.77
CA ASP A 150 -8.52 3.82 -12.96
C ASP A 150 -7.88 2.59 -13.65
N PRO A 151 -7.36 2.73 -14.88
CA PRO A 151 -6.74 1.63 -15.60
C PRO A 151 -5.50 1.09 -14.89
N ILE A 152 -4.79 1.90 -14.10
CA ILE A 152 -3.61 1.48 -13.35
C ILE A 152 -4.02 0.53 -12.22
N VAL A 153 -5.12 0.82 -11.54
CA VAL A 153 -5.67 -0.06 -10.51
C VAL A 153 -6.17 -1.37 -11.11
N ALA A 154 -6.84 -1.32 -12.26
CA ALA A 154 -7.27 -2.53 -12.98
C ALA A 154 -6.06 -3.42 -13.38
N CYS A 155 -5.00 -2.81 -13.91
CA CYS A 155 -3.75 -3.51 -14.22
C CYS A 155 -3.15 -4.17 -12.96
N TYR A 156 -3.14 -3.44 -11.82
CA TYR A 156 -2.65 -3.97 -10.56
C TYR A 156 -3.46 -5.17 -10.05
N ILE A 157 -4.79 -5.19 -10.22
CA ILE A 157 -5.62 -6.35 -9.84
C ILE A 157 -5.19 -7.59 -10.63
N VAL A 158 -4.91 -7.45 -11.93
CA VAL A 158 -4.42 -8.56 -12.77
C VAL A 158 -3.05 -9.04 -12.28
N VAL A 159 -2.14 -8.13 -11.97
CA VAL A 159 -0.84 -8.45 -11.36
C VAL A 159 -1.01 -9.17 -10.03
N GLY A 160 -1.96 -8.74 -9.19
CA GLY A 160 -2.28 -9.36 -7.91
C GLY A 160 -2.78 -10.80 -8.05
N VAL A 161 -3.63 -11.08 -9.04
CA VAL A 161 -4.06 -12.46 -9.36
C VAL A 161 -2.87 -13.31 -9.82
N GLY A 162 -2.04 -12.77 -10.71
CA GLY A 162 -0.80 -13.44 -11.15
C GLY A 162 0.13 -13.73 -9.98
N TYR A 163 0.26 -12.80 -9.04
CA TYR A 163 1.05 -12.95 -7.82
C TYR A 163 0.52 -14.06 -6.91
N LEU A 164 -0.81 -14.17 -6.73
CA LEU A 164 -1.43 -15.26 -5.96
C LEU A 164 -1.10 -16.63 -6.56
N ILE A 165 -1.26 -16.77 -7.87
CA ILE A 165 -0.90 -18.01 -8.58
C ILE A 165 0.60 -18.30 -8.42
N TRP A 166 1.45 -17.27 -8.50
CA TRP A 166 2.89 -17.40 -8.30
C TRP A 166 3.26 -17.88 -6.89
N GLN A 167 2.56 -17.41 -5.84
CA GLN A 167 2.75 -17.90 -4.48
C GLN A 167 2.38 -19.38 -4.34
N SER A 168 1.30 -19.83 -4.99
CA SER A 168 0.92 -21.24 -5.00
C SER A 168 1.98 -22.12 -5.68
N VAL A 169 2.56 -21.66 -6.80
CA VAL A 169 3.71 -22.32 -7.46
C VAL A 169 4.95 -22.34 -6.55
N GLY A 170 5.13 -21.30 -5.74
CA GLY A 170 6.21 -21.25 -4.75
C GLY A 170 6.09 -22.35 -3.71
N MET A 171 4.89 -22.63 -3.20
CA MET A 171 4.68 -23.71 -2.23
C MET A 171 5.05 -25.07 -2.80
N SER A 172 4.68 -25.37 -4.05
CA SER A 172 5.03 -26.65 -4.68
C SER A 172 6.54 -26.76 -4.93
N ARG A 173 7.19 -25.67 -5.35
CA ARG A 173 8.64 -25.61 -5.53
C ARG A 173 9.41 -25.75 -4.21
N TRP A 174 8.92 -25.17 -3.12
CA TRP A 174 9.55 -25.30 -1.81
C TRP A 174 9.57 -26.75 -1.33
N VAL A 175 8.46 -27.48 -1.49
CA VAL A 175 8.39 -28.92 -1.15
C VAL A 175 9.37 -29.73 -2.02
N ALA A 176 9.53 -29.38 -3.29
CA ALA A 176 10.46 -30.05 -4.20
C ALA A 176 11.94 -29.69 -3.93
N ALA A 177 12.22 -28.53 -3.33
CA ALA A 177 13.57 -28.02 -3.09
C ALA A 177 14.25 -28.59 -1.83
N GLY A 178 13.74 -29.69 -1.27
CA GLY A 178 14.29 -30.35 -0.08
C GLY A 178 15.75 -30.75 -0.29
N GLY A 179 16.67 -29.91 0.18
CA GLY A 179 18.12 -30.08 -0.02
C GLY A 179 18.87 -28.79 -0.36
N CYS A 180 18.17 -27.75 -0.83
CA CYS A 180 18.80 -26.45 -1.10
C CYS A 180 19.04 -25.66 0.20
N SER A 181 20.23 -25.08 0.35
CA SER A 181 20.61 -24.16 1.44
C SER A 181 19.62 -22.99 1.57
N SER A 182 19.09 -22.49 0.45
CA SER A 182 18.17 -21.35 0.37
C SER A 182 16.71 -21.71 0.64
N SER A 183 16.37 -22.99 0.88
CA SER A 183 14.99 -23.43 1.12
C SER A 183 14.34 -22.73 2.31
N SER A 184 15.11 -22.43 3.38
CA SER A 184 14.64 -21.68 4.53
C SER A 184 14.27 -20.23 4.17
N ASN A 185 15.10 -19.55 3.37
CA ASN A 185 14.83 -18.17 2.93
C ASN A 185 13.57 -18.10 2.06
N MET A 186 13.37 -19.11 1.21
CA MET A 186 12.17 -19.26 0.40
C MET A 186 10.92 -19.43 1.28
N LEU A 187 10.99 -20.27 2.32
CA LEU A 187 9.88 -20.44 3.27
C LEU A 187 9.53 -19.15 4.01
N TYR A 188 10.52 -18.42 4.52
CA TYR A 188 10.27 -17.13 5.18
C TYR A 188 9.64 -16.12 4.22
N SER A 189 10.12 -16.04 2.98
CA SER A 189 9.52 -15.20 1.94
C SER A 189 8.06 -15.59 1.67
N LEU A 190 7.76 -16.89 1.54
CA LEU A 190 6.39 -17.40 1.36
C LEU A 190 5.48 -16.98 2.52
N ILE A 191 5.91 -17.17 3.76
CA ILE A 191 5.13 -16.80 4.95
C ILE A 191 4.86 -15.28 4.95
N CYS A 192 5.88 -14.45 4.73
CA CYS A 192 5.71 -13.00 4.65
C CYS A 192 4.73 -12.58 3.54
N ASN A 193 4.80 -13.22 2.36
CA ASN A 193 3.93 -12.91 1.23
C ASN A 193 2.47 -13.32 1.49
N TRP A 194 2.22 -14.48 2.10
CA TRP A 194 0.87 -14.90 2.50
C TRP A 194 0.27 -14.01 3.60
N LEU A 195 1.12 -13.59 4.56
CA LEU A 195 0.73 -12.58 5.54
C LEU A 195 0.43 -11.24 4.86
N PHE A 196 1.19 -10.83 3.84
CA PHE A 196 0.91 -9.62 3.07
C PHE A 196 -0.44 -9.70 2.35
N ILE A 197 -0.75 -10.83 1.72
CA ILE A 197 -2.04 -11.00 1.02
C ILE A 197 -3.21 -10.84 2.01
N SER A 198 -3.14 -11.48 3.17
CA SER A 198 -4.21 -11.47 4.17
C SER A 198 -4.29 -10.14 4.93
N LEU A 199 -3.18 -9.67 5.50
CA LEU A 199 -3.12 -8.43 6.27
C LEU A 199 -3.19 -7.20 5.38
N GLY A 200 -2.68 -7.25 4.14
CA GLY A 200 -2.72 -6.16 3.17
C GLY A 200 -4.16 -5.86 2.74
N ALA A 201 -4.94 -6.89 2.40
CA ALA A 201 -6.36 -6.71 2.09
C ALA A 201 -7.15 -6.18 3.30
N THR A 202 -6.91 -6.76 4.48
CA THR A 202 -7.60 -6.36 5.72
C THR A 202 -7.29 -4.92 6.09
N SER A 203 -6.00 -4.55 6.12
CA SER A 203 -5.56 -3.19 6.44
C SER A 203 -6.06 -2.17 5.42
N PHE A 204 -6.11 -2.52 4.13
CA PHE A 204 -6.68 -1.66 3.10
C PHE A 204 -8.17 -1.39 3.34
N VAL A 205 -8.97 -2.45 3.58
CA VAL A 205 -10.40 -2.31 3.87
C VAL A 205 -10.62 -1.51 5.15
N CYS A 206 -9.83 -1.75 6.20
CA CYS A 206 -9.87 -0.97 7.43
C CYS A 206 -9.57 0.50 7.17
N SER A 207 -8.51 0.84 6.41
CA SER A 207 -8.17 2.21 6.03
C SER A 207 -9.31 2.89 5.25
N VAL A 208 -9.95 2.18 4.31
CA VAL A 208 -11.10 2.70 3.56
C VAL A 208 -12.32 2.91 4.45
N CYS A 209 -12.57 2.02 5.41
CA CYS A 209 -13.64 2.17 6.39
C CYS A 209 -13.37 3.34 7.36
N CYS A 210 -12.13 3.55 7.80
CA CYS A 210 -11.76 4.66 8.67
C CYS A 210 -11.89 6.02 7.96
N MET A 211 -11.77 6.10 6.63
CA MET A 211 -12.08 7.33 5.91
C MET A 211 -13.56 7.73 5.96
N LYS A 212 -14.46 6.80 6.35
CA LYS A 212 -15.87 7.15 6.51
C LYS A 212 -16.14 7.89 7.80
N LEU A 213 -15.26 7.85 8.82
CA LEU A 213 -15.47 8.50 10.11
C LEU A 213 -14.86 9.90 10.11
#